data_AF-A0A917X079-F1
#
_entry.id   AF-A0A917X079-F1
#
_cell.length_a   1.000
_cell.length_b   1.000
_cell.length_c   1.000
_cell.angle_alpha   90.00
_cell.angle_beta   90.00
_cell.angle_gamma   90.00
#
_symmetry.space_group_name_H-M   'P 1'
#
loop_
_entity.id
_entity.type
_entity.pdbx_description
1 polymer ?
#
loop_
_entity_poly.entity_id
_entity_poly.type
_entity_poly.pdbx_seq_one_letter_code
_entity_poly.pdbx_strand_id
1 'polypeptide(L)'
;MITELVVGFVALVATFVVYETLKVVIAQEISTRLGHLPFAILRAARRRLPEDLRQVAYDEEWMPELWAIIHRTEGLPITRFYRGVDFAISLFFAARSIAGDYEAGRKREVVVSIRVSDLFPGKTIIWEHDMRLALDRARSEFAESTDPRTRSDLQRRIELLQLHVDAFDSLPD
;
A
#
# COMPACT_ATOMS: atom_id res chain seq x y z
N MET A 1 29.23 -11.04 50.39
CA MET A 1 29.86 -10.95 49.06
C MET A 1 29.25 -11.91 48.03
N ILE A 2 29.32 -13.25 48.18
CA ILE A 2 28.76 -14.18 47.17
C ILE A 2 27.23 -14.06 47.05
N THR A 3 26.51 -13.98 48.17
CA THR A 3 25.05 -13.85 48.20
C THR A 3 24.56 -12.55 47.55
N GLU A 4 25.25 -11.44 47.77
CA GLU A 4 24.90 -10.15 47.17
C GLU A 4 25.12 -10.14 45.65
N LEU A 5 26.19 -10.79 45.17
CA LEU A 5 26.44 -10.96 43.74
C LEU A 5 25.36 -11.82 43.08
N VAL A 6 24.92 -12.90 43.74
CA VAL A 6 23.84 -13.76 43.23
C VAL A 6 22.52 -12.99 43.15
N VAL A 7 22.17 -12.22 44.19
CA VAL A 7 20.95 -11.41 44.21
C VAL A 7 20.99 -10.33 43.11
N GLY A 8 22.13 -9.64 42.95
CA GLY A 8 22.30 -8.64 41.89
C GLY A 8 22.18 -9.23 40.49
N PHE A 9 22.79 -10.40 40.25
CA PHE A 9 22.71 -11.09 38.96
C PHE A 9 21.27 -11.54 38.65
N VAL A 10 20.56 -12.12 39.62
CA VAL A 10 19.17 -12.54 39.45
C VAL A 10 18.26 -11.34 39.17
N ALA A 11 18.44 -10.23 39.88
CA ALA A 11 17.67 -9.01 39.64
C ALA A 11 17.90 -8.44 38.23
N LEU A 12 19.15 -8.47 37.74
CA LEU A 12 19.49 -8.01 36.39
C LEU A 12 18.87 -8.91 35.31
N VAL A 13 18.97 -10.23 35.46
CA VAL A 13 18.36 -11.19 34.54
C VAL A 13 16.83 -11.03 34.53
N ALA A 14 16.21 -10.91 35.71
CA ALA A 14 14.77 -10.70 35.81
C ALA A 14 14.35 -9.39 35.12
N THR A 15 15.08 -8.30 35.33
CA THR A 15 14.82 -7.01 34.68
C THR A 15 14.94 -7.12 33.16
N PHE A 16 15.97 -7.81 32.67
CA PHE A 16 16.19 -8.02 31.23
C PHE A 16 15.05 -8.84 30.59
N VAL A 17 14.64 -9.95 31.24
CA VAL A 17 13.53 -10.78 30.77
C VAL A 17 12.22 -9.99 30.74
N VAL A 18 11.93 -9.21 31.78
CA VAL A 18 10.75 -8.33 31.82
C VAL A 18 10.80 -7.31 30.67
N TYR A 19 11.95 -6.68 30.45
CA TYR A 19 12.13 -5.69 29.39
C TYR A 19 11.89 -6.27 27.99
N GLU A 20 12.48 -7.42 27.68
CA GLU A 20 12.30 -8.09 26.38
C GLU A 20 10.86 -8.59 26.18
N THR A 21 10.23 -9.10 27.24
CA THR A 21 8.81 -9.50 27.18
C THR A 21 7.91 -8.28 26.93
N LEU A 22 8.19 -7.16 27.60
CA LEU A 22 7.42 -5.93 27.46
C LEU A 22 7.53 -5.36 26.04
N LYS A 23 8.72 -5.42 25.42
CA LYS A 23 8.91 -5.05 24.00
C LYS A 23 8.02 -5.86 23.08
N VAL A 24 7.98 -7.18 23.24
CA VAL A 24 7.18 -8.06 22.37
C VAL A 24 5.69 -7.72 22.52
N VAL A 25 5.20 -7.57 23.75
CA VAL A 25 3.80 -7.24 24.01
C VAL A 25 3.44 -5.85 23.46
N ILE A 26 4.28 -4.84 23.68
CA ILE A 26 4.07 -3.49 23.14
C ILE A 26 4.10 -3.51 21.62
N ALA A 27 5.05 -4.19 21.00
CA ALA A 27 5.14 -4.32 19.55
C ALA A 27 3.90 -5.01 18.97
N GLN A 28 3.36 -6.02 19.66
CA GLN A 28 2.16 -6.73 19.25
C GLN A 28 0.90 -5.87 19.39
N GLU A 29 0.75 -5.12 20.48
CA GLU A 29 -0.37 -4.19 20.68
C GLU A 29 -0.32 -3.02 19.69
N ILE A 30 0.88 -2.46 19.46
CA ILE A 30 1.12 -1.42 18.47
C ILE A 30 0.82 -1.97 17.06
N SER A 31 1.29 -3.17 16.71
CA SER A 31 1.00 -3.78 15.40
C SER A 31 -0.49 -4.03 15.20
N THR A 32 -1.19 -4.43 16.26
CA THR A 32 -2.63 -4.66 16.22
C THR A 32 -3.39 -3.35 16.04
N ARG A 33 -3.06 -2.30 16.80
CA ARG A 33 -3.74 -1.00 16.68
C ARG A 33 -3.34 -0.22 15.43
N LEU A 34 -2.05 -0.18 15.11
CA LEU A 34 -1.55 0.44 13.88
C LEU A 34 -2.11 -0.29 12.67
N GLY A 35 -2.26 -1.62 12.67
CA GLY A 35 -2.88 -2.36 11.56
C GLY A 35 -4.25 -1.82 11.14
N HIS A 36 -4.99 -1.17 12.05
CA HIS A 36 -6.29 -0.56 11.78
C HIS A 36 -6.23 0.91 11.33
N LEU A 37 -5.07 1.58 11.48
CA LEU A 37 -4.88 3.00 11.13
C LEU A 37 -5.29 3.32 9.69
N PRO A 38 -4.83 2.59 8.63
CA PRO A 38 -5.21 2.92 7.26
C PRO A 38 -6.72 2.81 7.03
N PHE A 39 -7.37 1.81 7.64
CA PHE A 39 -8.84 1.68 7.57
C PHE A 39 -9.56 2.82 8.28
N ALA A 40 -9.03 3.30 9.41
CA ALA A 40 -9.59 4.43 10.13
C ALA A 40 -9.49 5.74 9.32
N ILE A 41 -8.34 5.98 8.67
CA ILE A 41 -8.14 7.13 7.78
C ILE A 41 -9.08 7.02 6.58
N LEU A 42 -9.20 5.85 5.96
CA LEU A 42 -10.10 5.64 4.83
C LEU A 42 -11.57 5.85 5.22
N ARG A 43 -11.96 5.41 6.43
CA ARG A 43 -13.31 5.68 6.96
C ARG A 43 -13.54 7.17 7.21
N ALA A 44 -12.50 7.92 7.58
CA ALA A 44 -12.59 9.38 7.65
C ALA A 44 -12.72 10.02 6.26
N ALA A 45 -12.05 9.46 5.24
CA ALA A 45 -12.20 9.89 3.84
C ALA A 45 -13.63 9.69 3.33
N ARG A 46 -14.25 8.54 3.63
CA ARG A 46 -15.66 8.25 3.30
C ARG A 46 -16.62 9.35 3.77
N ARG A 47 -16.41 9.88 4.97
CA ARG A 47 -17.27 10.93 5.54
C ARG A 47 -17.21 12.25 4.76
N ARG A 48 -16.16 12.47 3.97
CA ARG A 48 -16.00 13.65 3.11
C ARG A 48 -16.70 13.50 1.76
N LEU A 49 -17.15 12.30 1.41
CA LEU A 49 -17.88 12.06 0.17
C LEU A 49 -19.38 12.32 0.34
N PRO A 50 -20.05 12.80 -0.74
CA PRO A 50 -21.52 12.81 -0.84
C PRO A 50 -22.09 11.41 -0.61
N GLU A 51 -23.27 11.33 0.00
CA GLU A 51 -23.89 10.07 0.40
C GLU A 51 -24.03 9.07 -0.75
N ASP A 52 -24.47 9.56 -1.92
CA ASP A 52 -24.65 8.80 -3.16
C ASP A 52 -23.34 8.15 -3.68
N LEU A 53 -22.18 8.74 -3.37
CA LEU A 53 -20.87 8.25 -3.82
C LEU A 53 -20.20 7.32 -2.81
N ARG A 54 -20.65 7.31 -1.55
CA ARG A 54 -19.99 6.52 -0.51
C ARG A 54 -20.00 5.04 -0.84
N GLN A 55 -21.11 4.51 -1.36
CA GLN A 55 -21.20 3.09 -1.67
C GLN A 55 -20.22 2.71 -2.79
N VAL A 56 -20.31 3.38 -3.93
CA VAL A 56 -19.48 3.05 -5.10
C VAL A 56 -17.99 3.33 -4.82
N ALA A 57 -17.65 4.55 -4.41
CA ALA A 57 -16.24 4.90 -4.22
C ALA A 57 -15.61 4.17 -3.03
N TYR A 58 -16.28 4.11 -1.87
CA TYR A 58 -15.66 3.52 -0.68
C TYR A 58 -15.87 2.01 -0.58
N ASP A 59 -17.11 1.52 -0.68
CA ASP A 59 -17.38 0.10 -0.42
C ASP A 59 -16.97 -0.79 -1.61
N GLU A 60 -17.10 -0.32 -2.85
CA GLU A 60 -16.80 -1.11 -4.06
C GLU A 60 -15.36 -0.93 -4.58
N GLU A 61 -14.75 0.24 -4.42
CA GLU A 61 -13.40 0.51 -4.96
C GLU A 61 -12.33 0.66 -3.88
N TRP A 62 -12.42 1.68 -3.03
CA TRP A 62 -11.31 2.05 -2.15
C TRP A 62 -11.03 1.01 -1.06
N MET A 63 -12.09 0.41 -0.50
CA MET A 63 -11.94 -0.60 0.55
C MET A 63 -11.30 -1.89 0.00
N PRO A 64 -11.78 -2.50 -1.10
CA PRO A 64 -11.11 -3.65 -1.72
C PRO A 64 -9.67 -3.35 -2.12
N GLU A 65 -9.38 -2.16 -2.62
CA GLU A 65 -8.02 -1.78 -3.02
C GLU A 65 -7.10 -1.62 -1.81
N LEU A 66 -7.52 -0.94 -0.73
CA LEU A 66 -6.75 -0.90 0.50
C LEU A 66 -6.51 -2.30 1.06
N TRP A 67 -7.52 -3.16 1.01
CA TRP A 67 -7.39 -4.55 1.45
C TRP A 67 -6.36 -5.30 0.59
N ALA A 68 -6.36 -5.10 -0.72
CA ALA A 68 -5.36 -5.66 -1.64
C ALA A 68 -3.96 -5.13 -1.35
N ILE A 69 -3.78 -3.82 -1.10
CA ILE A 69 -2.48 -3.25 -0.73
C ILE A 69 -1.94 -3.90 0.55
N ILE A 70 -2.78 -4.11 1.54
CA ILE A 70 -2.37 -4.71 2.82
C ILE A 70 -2.04 -6.21 2.67
N HIS A 71 -2.85 -6.97 1.92
CA HIS A 71 -2.76 -8.43 1.89
C HIS A 71 -2.01 -9.02 0.69
N ARG A 72 -2.04 -8.37 -0.48
CA ARG A 72 -1.45 -8.90 -1.73
C ARG A 72 -0.04 -8.39 -2.02
N THR A 73 0.40 -7.31 -1.39
CA THR A 73 1.75 -6.78 -1.64
C THR A 73 2.78 -7.75 -1.04
N GLU A 74 3.54 -8.47 -1.87
CA GLU A 74 4.67 -9.29 -1.43
C GLU A 74 5.79 -8.38 -0.92
N GLY A 75 5.85 -8.11 0.39
CA GLY A 75 6.88 -7.23 0.98
C GLY A 75 6.99 -7.30 2.49
N LEU A 76 7.95 -6.55 3.07
CA LEU A 76 8.14 -6.43 4.52
C LEU A 76 6.90 -5.81 5.20
N PRO A 77 6.50 -6.25 6.42
CA PRO A 77 5.27 -5.79 7.09
C PRO A 77 5.15 -4.27 7.20
N ILE A 78 6.28 -3.59 7.45
CA ILE A 78 6.34 -2.12 7.60
C ILE A 78 6.03 -1.42 6.27
N THR A 79 6.57 -1.91 5.15
CA THR A 79 6.35 -1.30 3.84
C THR A 79 4.89 -1.41 3.42
N ARG A 80 4.25 -2.56 3.67
CA ARG A 80 2.81 -2.74 3.40
C ARG A 80 1.96 -1.79 4.22
N PHE A 81 2.28 -1.66 5.50
CA PHE A 81 1.60 -0.73 6.40
C PHE A 81 1.73 0.71 5.91
N TYR A 82 2.95 1.15 5.61
CA TYR A 82 3.21 2.49 5.09
C TYR A 82 2.42 2.76 3.80
N ARG A 83 2.45 1.83 2.83
CA ARG A 83 1.68 1.95 1.58
C ARG A 83 0.18 2.06 1.82
N GLY A 84 -0.38 1.26 2.74
CA GLY A 84 -1.80 1.35 3.07
C GLY A 84 -2.19 2.67 3.72
N VAL A 85 -1.34 3.19 4.62
CA VAL A 85 -1.57 4.50 5.28
C VAL A 85 -1.49 5.62 4.26
N ASP A 86 -0.46 5.59 3.43
CA ASP A 86 -0.18 6.56 2.40
C ASP A 86 -1.32 6.64 1.36
N PHE A 87 -1.81 5.48 0.90
CA PHE A 87 -3.02 5.37 0.07
C PHE A 87 -4.24 6.02 0.73
N ALA A 88 -4.51 5.65 2.00
CA ALA A 88 -5.67 6.17 2.72
C ALA A 88 -5.60 7.69 2.96
N ILE A 89 -4.41 8.23 3.26
CA ILE A 89 -4.19 9.67 3.44
C ILE A 89 -4.45 10.43 2.14
N SER A 90 -3.96 9.92 1.01
CA SER A 90 -4.19 10.58 -0.26
C SER A 90 -5.66 10.57 -0.67
N LEU A 91 -6.37 9.47 -0.46
CA LEU A 91 -7.83 9.45 -0.65
C LEU A 91 -8.56 10.40 0.31
N PHE A 92 -8.08 10.55 1.54
CA PHE A 92 -8.64 11.51 2.48
C PHE A 92 -8.56 12.96 2.01
N PHE A 93 -7.47 13.33 1.32
CA PHE A 93 -7.35 14.65 0.69
C PHE A 93 -8.14 14.74 -0.62
N ALA A 94 -8.08 13.69 -1.45
CA ALA A 94 -8.79 13.58 -2.72
C ALA A 94 -10.31 13.71 -2.58
N ALA A 95 -10.87 13.09 -1.53
CA ALA A 95 -12.30 13.04 -1.28
C ALA A 95 -12.96 14.42 -1.28
N ARG A 96 -12.23 15.47 -0.84
CA ARG A 96 -12.74 16.84 -0.86
C ARG A 96 -12.83 17.41 -2.28
N SER A 97 -11.86 17.12 -3.15
CA SER A 97 -11.92 17.51 -4.56
C SER A 97 -13.05 16.78 -5.27
N ILE A 98 -13.14 15.46 -5.08
CA ILE A 98 -14.17 14.59 -5.65
C ILE A 98 -15.57 15.08 -5.28
N ALA A 99 -15.78 15.45 -4.01
CA ALA A 99 -17.05 16.01 -3.55
C ALA A 99 -17.40 17.32 -4.27
N GLY A 100 -16.43 18.25 -4.38
CA GLY A 100 -16.64 19.52 -5.09
C GLY A 100 -16.95 19.33 -6.57
N ASP A 101 -16.27 18.40 -7.24
CA ASP A 101 -16.52 18.09 -8.66
C ASP A 101 -17.90 17.44 -8.87
N TYR A 102 -18.31 16.58 -7.95
CA TYR A 102 -19.63 15.94 -7.97
C TYR A 102 -20.77 16.95 -7.79
N GLU A 103 -20.63 17.87 -6.83
CA GLU A 103 -21.61 18.94 -6.56
C GLU A 103 -21.70 19.94 -7.72
N ALA A 104 -20.60 20.19 -8.44
CA ALA A 104 -20.57 21.05 -9.64
C ALA A 104 -21.27 20.43 -10.87
N GLY A 105 -21.91 19.26 -10.74
CA GLY A 105 -22.70 18.63 -11.79
C GLY A 105 -21.90 17.76 -12.76
N ARG A 106 -20.60 17.52 -12.52
CA ARG A 106 -19.76 16.61 -13.33
C ARG A 106 -19.93 15.14 -12.94
N LYS A 107 -21.18 14.68 -12.78
CA LYS A 107 -21.51 13.36 -12.20
C LYS A 107 -20.97 12.16 -12.99
N ARG A 108 -20.74 12.27 -14.31
CA ARG A 108 -20.30 11.16 -15.16
C ARG A 108 -18.79 11.03 -15.34
N GLU A 109 -18.05 12.11 -15.14
CA GLU A 109 -16.60 12.13 -15.37
C GLU A 109 -15.82 11.71 -14.12
N VAL A 110 -16.33 12.08 -12.95
CA VAL A 110 -15.75 11.76 -11.64
C VAL A 110 -15.70 10.26 -11.37
N VAL A 111 -16.69 9.48 -11.82
CA VAL A 111 -16.70 8.01 -11.62
C VAL A 111 -15.63 7.31 -12.47
N VAL A 112 -15.22 7.90 -13.60
CA VAL A 112 -14.24 7.30 -14.52
C VAL A 112 -12.81 7.76 -14.20
N SER A 113 -12.65 8.94 -13.60
CA SER A 113 -11.34 9.53 -13.31
C SER A 113 -10.78 9.24 -11.92
N ILE A 114 -11.51 8.54 -11.04
CA ILE A 114 -10.93 8.05 -9.77
C ILE A 114 -10.10 6.79 -10.08
N ARG A 115 -9.20 6.88 -11.05
CA ARG A 115 -8.13 5.92 -11.18
C ARG A 115 -7.07 6.38 -10.20
N VAL A 116 -6.77 5.54 -9.22
CA VAL A 116 -5.79 5.84 -8.17
C VAL A 116 -4.47 6.30 -8.77
N SER A 117 -4.09 5.82 -9.96
CA SER A 117 -2.93 6.28 -10.73
C SER A 117 -2.87 7.79 -10.98
N ASP A 118 -4.02 8.45 -11.14
CA ASP A 118 -4.09 9.85 -11.58
C ASP A 118 -3.95 10.81 -10.40
N LEU A 119 -4.14 10.30 -9.19
CA LEU A 119 -4.08 11.03 -7.92
C LEU A 119 -2.67 11.12 -7.33
N PHE A 120 -1.69 10.42 -7.91
CA PHE A 120 -0.29 10.45 -7.46
C PHE A 120 0.71 10.75 -8.60
N PRO A 121 0.61 11.90 -9.28
CA PRO A 121 1.65 12.37 -10.18
C PRO A 121 2.88 12.78 -9.34
N GLY A 122 3.79 11.85 -9.08
CA GLY A 122 5.00 12.10 -8.27
C GLY A 122 5.42 11.00 -7.29
N LYS A 123 4.66 9.89 -7.16
CA LYS A 123 5.12 8.67 -6.46
C LYS A 123 5.82 7.66 -7.37
N THR A 124 6.32 8.15 -8.48
CA THR A 124 6.94 7.38 -9.53
C THR A 124 8.19 6.60 -9.10
N ILE A 125 8.91 7.04 -8.07
CA ILE A 125 10.12 6.35 -7.57
C ILE A 125 9.82 4.92 -7.06
N ILE A 126 8.63 4.69 -6.48
CA ILE A 126 8.26 3.37 -5.93
C ILE A 126 7.61 2.49 -7.01
N TRP A 127 6.92 3.10 -7.97
CA TRP A 127 6.39 2.42 -9.15
C TRP A 127 7.49 2.01 -10.12
N GLU A 128 8.55 2.79 -10.28
CA GLU A 128 9.70 2.44 -11.13
C GLU A 128 10.33 1.11 -10.68
N HIS A 129 10.61 0.97 -9.38
CA HIS A 129 11.17 -0.26 -8.83
C HIS A 129 10.21 -1.45 -8.98
N ASP A 130 8.92 -1.27 -8.69
CA ASP A 130 7.92 -2.34 -8.81
C ASP A 130 7.64 -2.70 -10.29
N MET A 131 7.75 -1.75 -11.22
CA MET A 131 7.51 -1.93 -12.65
C MET A 131 8.73 -2.55 -13.35
N ARG A 132 9.95 -2.18 -12.96
CA ARG A 132 11.19 -2.88 -13.34
C ARG A 132 11.16 -4.33 -12.82
N LEU A 133 10.76 -4.56 -11.57
CA LEU A 133 10.56 -5.91 -11.03
C LEU A 133 9.48 -6.71 -11.78
N ALA A 134 8.34 -6.09 -12.10
CA ALA A 134 7.27 -6.73 -12.85
C ALA A 134 7.70 -7.07 -14.28
N LEU A 135 8.51 -6.21 -14.92
CA LEU A 135 9.11 -6.45 -16.22
C LEU A 135 10.10 -7.62 -16.18
N ASP A 136 10.97 -7.67 -15.17
CA ASP A 136 11.93 -8.76 -14.98
C ASP A 136 11.22 -10.09 -14.75
N ARG A 137 10.16 -10.10 -13.93
CA ARG A 137 9.32 -11.28 -13.69
C ARG A 137 8.59 -11.73 -14.95
N ALA A 138 8.04 -10.80 -15.73
CA ALA A 138 7.38 -11.14 -16.99
C ALA A 138 8.37 -11.70 -18.02
N ARG A 139 9.60 -11.18 -18.07
CA ARG A 139 10.69 -11.70 -18.92
C ARG A 139 11.12 -13.10 -18.51
N SER A 140 11.23 -13.38 -17.20
CA SER A 140 11.55 -14.73 -16.72
C SER A 140 10.42 -15.73 -17.04
N GLU A 141 9.17 -15.34 -16.79
CA GLU A 141 7.98 -16.15 -17.16
C GLU A 141 7.93 -16.44 -18.68
N PHE A 142 8.29 -15.46 -19.51
CA PHE A 142 8.33 -15.65 -20.97
C PHE A 142 9.46 -16.60 -21.40
N ALA A 143 10.62 -16.55 -20.75
CA ALA A 143 11.73 -17.44 -21.02
C ALA A 143 11.40 -18.91 -20.69
N GLU A 144 10.66 -19.13 -19.62
CA GLU A 144 10.26 -20.46 -19.13
C GLU A 144 9.04 -21.04 -19.87
N SER A 145 8.16 -20.20 -20.42
CA SER A 145 6.91 -20.65 -21.05
C SER A 145 7.13 -21.31 -22.42
N THR A 146 6.65 -22.54 -22.60
CA THR A 146 6.70 -23.27 -23.88
C THR A 146 5.41 -23.13 -24.71
N ASP A 147 4.32 -22.62 -24.12
CA ASP A 147 3.02 -22.48 -24.79
C ASP A 147 2.96 -21.22 -25.68
N PRO A 148 2.71 -21.34 -27.00
CA PRO A 148 2.68 -20.20 -27.91
C PRO A 148 1.61 -19.15 -27.57
N ARG A 149 0.47 -19.53 -26.98
CA ARG A 149 -0.56 -18.56 -26.59
C ARG A 149 -0.11 -17.73 -25.39
N THR A 150 0.37 -18.40 -24.34
CA THR A 150 0.93 -17.75 -23.16
C THR A 150 2.12 -16.84 -23.52
N ARG A 151 2.99 -17.29 -24.44
CA ARG A 151 4.11 -16.45 -24.92
C ARG A 151 3.63 -15.18 -25.61
N SER A 152 2.60 -15.24 -26.45
CA SER A 152 2.07 -14.05 -27.13
C SER A 152 1.49 -13.01 -26.16
N ASP A 153 0.82 -13.46 -25.10
CA ASP A 153 0.24 -12.59 -24.09
C ASP A 153 1.31 -11.96 -23.19
N LEU A 154 2.28 -12.78 -22.75
CA LEU A 154 3.45 -12.31 -22.01
C LEU A 154 4.27 -11.31 -22.81
N GLN A 155 4.45 -11.53 -24.12
CA GLN A 155 5.17 -10.59 -24.97
C GLN A 155 4.46 -9.24 -25.06
N ARG A 156 3.14 -9.24 -25.22
CA ARG A 156 2.35 -8.00 -25.20
C ARG A 156 2.43 -7.28 -23.86
N ARG A 157 2.42 -8.03 -22.75
CA ARG A 157 2.59 -7.49 -21.40
C ARG A 157 3.98 -6.90 -21.19
N ILE A 158 5.04 -7.56 -21.69
CA ILE A 158 6.41 -7.03 -21.67
C ILE A 158 6.49 -5.74 -22.49
N GLU A 159 5.95 -5.70 -23.70
CA GLU A 159 5.95 -4.49 -24.54
C GLU A 159 5.25 -3.31 -23.86
N LEU A 160 4.10 -3.54 -23.23
CA LEU A 160 3.38 -2.51 -22.49
C LEU A 160 4.17 -2.02 -21.27
N LEU A 161 4.78 -2.93 -20.51
CA LEU A 161 5.60 -2.56 -19.34
C LEU A 161 6.86 -1.80 -19.78
N GLN A 162 7.51 -2.24 -20.86
CA GLN A 162 8.67 -1.58 -21.44
C GLN A 162 8.33 -0.15 -21.86
N LEU A 163 7.21 0.05 -22.57
CA LEU A 163 6.74 1.38 -22.97
C LEU A 163 6.55 2.33 -21.78
N HIS A 164 6.04 1.82 -20.66
CA HIS A 164 5.86 2.62 -19.44
C HIS A 164 7.19 2.94 -18.77
N VAL A 165 8.15 2.00 -18.75
CA VAL A 165 9.51 2.26 -18.22
C VAL A 165 10.22 3.30 -19.07
N ASP A 166 10.16 3.17 -20.39
CA ASP A 166 10.81 4.11 -21.32
C ASP A 166 10.16 5.51 -21.25
N ALA A 167 8.83 5.58 -21.15
CA ALA A 167 8.12 6.85 -20.95
C ALA A 167 8.54 7.51 -19.63
N PHE A 168 8.82 6.71 -18.60
CA PHE A 168 9.25 7.20 -17.31
C PHE A 168 10.69 7.75 -17.36
N ASP A 169 11.62 7.01 -17.96
CA ASP A 169 13.02 7.44 -18.17
C ASP A 169 13.13 8.68 -19.07
N SER A 170 12.09 9.02 -19.84
CA SER A 170 12.03 10.20 -20.72
C SER A 170 11.57 11.50 -20.04
N LEU A 171 11.12 11.45 -18.79
CA LEU A 171 10.71 12.64 -18.04
C LEU A 171 11.94 13.46 -17.61
N PRO A 172 11.91 14.80 -17.71
CA PRO A 172 12.99 15.65 -17.21
C PRO A 172 13.06 15.59 -15.68
N ASP A 173 14.29 15.53 -15.15
CA ASP A 173 14.62 15.56 -13.72
C ASP A 173 14.07 16.80 -12.98
#